data_AF-A0A519VRX3-F1
#
_entry.id   AF-A0A519VRX3-F1
#
_cell.length_a   1.000
_cell.length_b   1.000
_cell.length_c   1.000
_cell.angle_alpha   90.00
_cell.angle_beta   90.00
_cell.angle_gamma   90.00
#
_symmetry.space_group_name_H-M   'P 1'
#
loop_
_entity.id
_entity.type
_entity.pdbx_description
1 polymer ?
#
loop_
_entity_poly.entity_id
_entity_poly.type
_entity_poly.pdbx_seq_one_letter_code
_entity_poly.pdbx_strand_id
1 'polypeptide(L)'
;MKRDYQHLAPAYHYRGSFDLPANFGQSEITFFYNSIGQEQRLYINGQEIVKDLKASATGNVFRLSPARLQPGRNTLDILATPLPKQHEWDVVTTSPGTIQVRTPAAAWRRKAFNGLAQVIIQTTQEPGEITLTAAANGLKAGVLKLKAVPAGARPAVR
;
A
#
# COMPACT_ATOMS: atom_id res chain seq x y z
N MET A 1 -5.84 -31.68 4.27
CA MET A 1 -6.94 -32.64 3.97
C MET A 1 -6.47 -33.50 2.80
N LYS A 2 -6.38 -34.83 2.95
CA LYS A 2 -5.97 -35.75 1.89
C LYS A 2 -7.21 -36.13 1.08
N ARG A 3 -7.30 -35.71 -0.19
CA ARG A 3 -8.46 -36.00 -1.06
C ARG A 3 -8.38 -37.44 -1.57
N ASP A 4 -9.52 -38.15 -1.55
CA ASP A 4 -9.69 -39.40 -2.27
C ASP A 4 -10.02 -39.06 -3.72
N TYR A 5 -9.08 -39.32 -4.64
CA TYR A 5 -9.25 -39.04 -6.06
C TYR A 5 -9.94 -40.17 -6.84
N GLN A 6 -10.19 -41.32 -6.19
CA GLN A 6 -10.93 -42.44 -6.77
C GLN A 6 -12.42 -42.32 -6.48
N HIS A 7 -12.79 -41.74 -5.33
CA HIS A 7 -14.18 -41.49 -4.93
C HIS A 7 -14.38 -40.01 -4.58
N LEU A 8 -14.45 -39.18 -5.61
CA LEU A 8 -14.68 -37.74 -5.44
C LEU A 8 -16.11 -37.47 -4.96
N ALA A 9 -16.24 -36.56 -3.99
CA ALA A 9 -17.53 -36.04 -3.58
C ALA A 9 -18.18 -35.24 -4.73
N PRO A 10 -19.51 -35.10 -4.78
CA PRO A 10 -20.18 -34.31 -5.81
C PRO A 10 -19.78 -32.82 -5.78
N ALA A 11 -19.44 -32.31 -4.59
CA ALA A 11 -18.93 -30.95 -4.42
C ALA A 11 -18.04 -30.85 -3.17
N TYR A 12 -17.12 -29.89 -3.21
CA TYR A 12 -16.34 -29.46 -2.05
C TYR A 12 -16.64 -28.01 -1.69
N HIS A 13 -16.63 -27.73 -0.39
CA HIS A 13 -16.76 -26.39 0.15
C HIS A 13 -15.42 -25.96 0.76
N TYR A 14 -14.85 -24.89 0.23
CA TYR A 14 -13.66 -24.25 0.76
C TYR A 14 -14.07 -22.96 1.45
N ARG A 15 -13.58 -22.80 2.67
CA ARG A 15 -13.79 -21.59 3.45
C ARG A 15 -12.45 -20.99 3.83
N GLY A 16 -12.25 -19.74 3.43
CA GLY A 16 -11.14 -18.90 3.84
C GLY A 16 -11.64 -17.66 4.58
N SER A 17 -10.73 -16.96 5.23
CA SER A 17 -10.99 -15.62 5.73
C SER A 17 -9.77 -14.73 5.54
N PHE A 18 -10.02 -13.43 5.42
CA PHE A 18 -8.99 -12.40 5.31
C PHE A 18 -9.43 -11.16 6.09
N ASP A 19 -8.47 -10.42 6.61
CA ASP A 19 -8.73 -9.19 7.36
C ASP A 19 -8.46 -7.96 6.50
N LEU A 20 -9.36 -6.97 6.55
CA LEU A 20 -9.19 -5.67 5.92
C LEU A 20 -8.94 -4.58 6.98
N PRO A 21 -8.08 -3.59 6.70
CA PRO A 21 -7.86 -2.47 7.61
C PRO A 21 -9.11 -1.60 7.74
N ALA A 22 -9.25 -0.86 8.84
CA ALA A 22 -10.42 -0.01 9.08
C ALA A 22 -10.67 1.04 7.99
N ASN A 23 -9.61 1.49 7.31
CA ASN A 23 -9.64 2.50 6.26
C ASN A 23 -9.59 1.92 4.83
N PHE A 24 -10.00 0.65 4.63
CA PHE A 24 -9.96 0.00 3.32
C PHE A 24 -10.85 0.66 2.25
N GLY A 25 -11.78 1.55 2.63
CA GLY A 25 -12.68 2.21 1.68
C GLY A 25 -11.98 3.06 0.60
N GLN A 26 -10.70 3.40 0.80
CA GLN A 26 -9.86 4.08 -0.20
C GLN A 26 -8.98 3.10 -1.00
N SER A 27 -8.99 1.81 -0.64
CA SER A 27 -8.17 0.78 -1.25
C SER A 27 -8.94 0.08 -2.38
N GLU A 28 -8.20 -0.41 -3.37
CA GLU A 28 -8.70 -1.39 -4.33
C GLU A 28 -8.44 -2.80 -3.78
N ILE A 29 -9.48 -3.65 -3.74
CA ILE A 29 -9.40 -5.01 -3.23
C ILE A 29 -9.61 -5.96 -4.40
N THR A 30 -8.61 -6.79 -4.67
CA THR A 30 -8.59 -7.70 -5.82
C THR A 30 -8.35 -9.12 -5.35
N PHE A 31 -9.19 -10.04 -5.79
CA PHE A 31 -8.99 -11.47 -5.62
C PHE A 31 -8.39 -12.08 -6.89
N PHE A 32 -7.15 -12.53 -6.78
CA PHE A 32 -6.47 -13.32 -7.80
C PHE A 32 -6.78 -14.79 -7.54
N TYR A 33 -7.72 -15.33 -8.31
CA TYR A 33 -8.31 -16.63 -8.06
C TYR A 33 -7.74 -17.70 -8.99
N ASN A 34 -7.31 -18.82 -8.39
CA ASN A 34 -6.90 -20.02 -9.10
C ASN A 34 -8.01 -21.07 -9.04
N SER A 35 -8.31 -21.69 -10.18
CA SER A 35 -9.37 -22.70 -10.25
C SER A 35 -9.02 -23.93 -9.40
N ILE A 36 -9.89 -24.25 -8.44
CA ILE A 36 -9.78 -25.44 -7.59
C ILE A 36 -10.85 -26.51 -7.89
N GLY A 37 -11.65 -26.29 -8.93
CA GLY A 37 -12.73 -27.17 -9.39
C GLY A 37 -12.99 -27.08 -10.90
N GLN A 38 -13.81 -27.97 -11.44
CA GLN A 38 -14.29 -27.90 -12.83
C GLN A 38 -15.31 -26.79 -13.04
N GLU A 39 -16.25 -26.68 -12.09
CA GLU A 39 -17.31 -25.67 -11.99
C GLU A 39 -17.39 -25.18 -10.57
N GLN A 40 -17.59 -23.88 -10.39
CA GLN A 40 -17.39 -23.25 -9.10
C GLN A 40 -18.32 -22.05 -8.90
N ARG A 41 -18.71 -21.83 -7.65
CA ARG A 41 -19.45 -20.64 -7.20
C ARG A 41 -18.74 -20.03 -6.03
N LEU A 42 -18.55 -18.72 -6.08
CA LEU A 42 -17.76 -17.97 -5.11
C LEU A 42 -18.66 -16.99 -4.38
N TYR A 43 -18.46 -16.87 -3.08
CA TYR A 43 -19.21 -15.97 -2.20
C TYR A 43 -18.25 -15.22 -1.28
N ILE A 44 -18.56 -13.96 -1.02
CA ILE A 44 -17.86 -13.14 -0.02
C ILE A 44 -18.87 -12.69 1.02
N ASN A 45 -18.60 -12.96 2.29
CA ASN A 45 -19.51 -12.67 3.40
C ASN A 45 -20.94 -13.20 3.14
N GLY A 46 -21.04 -14.36 2.49
CA GLY A 46 -22.31 -14.99 2.11
C GLY A 46 -22.99 -14.42 0.85
N GLN A 47 -22.47 -13.37 0.23
CA GLN A 47 -22.99 -12.80 -1.01
C GLN A 47 -22.29 -13.37 -2.24
N GLU A 48 -23.05 -13.84 -3.23
CA GLU A 48 -22.50 -14.41 -4.46
C GLU A 48 -21.71 -13.34 -5.25
N ILE A 49 -20.47 -13.68 -5.62
CA ILE A 49 -19.65 -12.85 -6.50
C ILE A 49 -19.61 -13.39 -7.92
N VAL A 50 -19.67 -14.72 -8.08
CA VAL A 50 -19.64 -15.40 -9.38
C VAL A 50 -20.43 -16.70 -9.30
N LYS A 51 -21.20 -16.94 -10.35
CA LYS A 51 -21.95 -18.18 -10.58
C LYS A 51 -21.34 -18.99 -11.73
N ASP A 52 -21.38 -20.32 -11.61
CA ASP A 52 -21.02 -21.29 -12.66
C ASP A 52 -19.66 -21.02 -13.35
N LEU A 53 -18.66 -20.62 -12.57
CA LEU A 53 -17.31 -20.35 -13.05
C LEU A 53 -16.64 -21.64 -13.49
N LYS A 54 -16.33 -21.74 -14.77
CA LYS A 54 -15.58 -22.85 -15.35
C LYS A 54 -14.09 -22.75 -14.99
N ALA A 55 -13.42 -23.90 -14.95
CA ALA A 55 -11.99 -23.97 -14.73
C ALA A 55 -11.22 -23.11 -15.76
N SER A 56 -10.29 -22.31 -15.27
CA SER A 56 -9.37 -21.50 -16.07
C SER A 56 -7.93 -21.85 -15.72
N ALA A 57 -7.12 -22.13 -16.74
CA ALA A 57 -5.68 -22.42 -16.60
C ALA A 57 -4.87 -21.17 -16.20
N THR A 58 -5.32 -19.98 -16.59
CA THR A 58 -4.66 -18.70 -16.25
C THR A 58 -5.23 -18.04 -14.99
N GLY A 59 -6.24 -18.67 -14.37
CA GLY A 59 -6.96 -18.11 -13.23
C GLY A 59 -7.97 -17.04 -13.65
N ASN A 60 -8.52 -16.33 -12.66
CA ASN A 60 -9.46 -15.24 -12.82
C ASN A 60 -9.10 -14.10 -11.88
N VAL A 61 -9.43 -12.87 -12.27
CA VAL A 61 -9.18 -11.68 -11.44
C VAL A 61 -10.52 -11.03 -11.12
N PHE A 62 -10.85 -10.92 -9.83
CA PHE A 62 -12.09 -10.30 -9.37
C PHE A 62 -11.78 -9.04 -8.59
N ARG A 63 -12.20 -7.88 -9.11
CA ARG A 63 -12.26 -6.66 -8.31
C ARG A 63 -13.47 -6.73 -7.39
N LEU A 64 -13.22 -6.70 -6.08
CA LEU A 64 -14.25 -6.88 -5.08
C LEU A 64 -14.90 -5.54 -4.77
N SER A 65 -16.23 -5.51 -4.82
CA SER A 65 -16.99 -4.30 -4.50
C SER A 65 -16.90 -3.99 -3.00
N PRO A 66 -16.53 -2.77 -2.60
CA PRO A 66 -16.48 -2.38 -1.19
C PRO A 66 -17.79 -2.57 -0.44
N ALA A 67 -18.94 -2.51 -1.13
CA ALA A 67 -20.27 -2.69 -0.52
C ALA A 67 -20.52 -4.11 0.04
N ARG A 68 -19.71 -5.10 -0.36
CA ARG A 68 -19.80 -6.49 0.10
C ARG A 68 -18.73 -6.84 1.12
N LEU A 69 -17.88 -5.88 1.47
CA LEU A 69 -16.73 -6.04 2.34
C LEU A 69 -16.95 -5.25 3.63
N GLN A 70 -16.28 -5.68 4.69
CA GLN A 70 -16.32 -5.01 5.98
C GLN A 70 -14.92 -4.83 6.57
N PRO A 71 -14.71 -3.83 7.44
CA PRO A 71 -13.49 -3.73 8.23
C PRO A 71 -13.25 -5.00 9.06
N GLY A 72 -11.99 -5.39 9.24
CA GLY A 72 -11.63 -6.62 9.92
C GLY A 72 -11.98 -7.85 9.09
N ARG A 73 -12.56 -8.86 9.73
CA ARG A 73 -12.68 -10.20 9.15
C ARG A 73 -13.74 -10.28 8.07
N ASN A 74 -13.34 -10.78 6.91
CA ASN A 74 -14.20 -11.16 5.79
C ASN A 74 -14.06 -12.67 5.52
N THR A 75 -15.11 -13.32 5.06
CA THR A 75 -15.09 -14.74 4.67
C THR A 75 -15.20 -14.89 3.16
N LEU A 76 -14.49 -15.90 2.65
CA LEU A 76 -14.57 -16.35 1.27
C LEU A 76 -15.03 -17.80 1.28
N ASP A 77 -16.17 -18.06 0.64
CA ASP A 77 -16.72 -19.40 0.48
C ASP A 77 -16.70 -19.78 -1.00
N ILE A 78 -16.19 -20.98 -1.29
CA ILE A 78 -16.07 -21.51 -2.64
C ILE A 78 -16.72 -22.88 -2.66
N LEU A 79 -17.78 -23.03 -3.46
CA LEU A 79 -18.40 -24.32 -3.75
C LEU A 79 -17.89 -24.77 -5.10
N ALA A 80 -17.23 -25.93 -5.16
CA ALA A 80 -16.56 -26.37 -6.36
C ALA A 80 -16.79 -27.87 -6.62
N THR A 81 -17.12 -28.20 -7.87
CA THR A 81 -17.07 -29.58 -8.38
C THR A 81 -15.60 -29.97 -8.50
N PRO A 82 -15.14 -31.08 -7.90
CA PRO A 82 -13.72 -31.40 -7.85
C PRO A 82 -13.09 -31.63 -9.22
N LEU A 83 -11.80 -31.29 -9.31
CA LEU A 83 -10.94 -31.67 -10.42
C LEU A 83 -10.47 -33.12 -10.23
N PRO A 84 -10.76 -34.03 -11.18
CA PRO A 84 -10.17 -35.36 -11.18
C PRO A 84 -8.69 -35.27 -11.55
N LYS A 85 -7.92 -36.25 -11.09
CA LYS A 85 -6.58 -36.49 -11.65
C LYS A 85 -6.75 -37.07 -13.04
N GLN A 86 -6.03 -36.53 -14.03
CA GLN A 86 -5.98 -37.18 -15.34
C GLN A 86 -4.97 -38.34 -15.30
N HIS A 87 -3.86 -38.14 -14.59
CA HIS A 87 -2.84 -39.15 -14.33
C HIS A 87 -2.52 -39.24 -12.84
N GLU A 88 -2.01 -40.38 -12.38
CA GLU A 88 -1.71 -40.60 -10.95
C GLU A 88 -0.69 -39.58 -10.40
N TRP A 89 0.26 -39.17 -11.24
CA TRP A 89 1.31 -38.21 -10.92
C TRP A 89 0.83 -36.75 -10.93
N ASP A 90 -0.42 -36.47 -11.33
CA ASP A 90 -0.93 -35.10 -11.34
C ASP A 90 -1.08 -34.53 -9.93
N VAL A 91 -0.68 -33.27 -9.78
CA VAL A 91 -0.92 -32.48 -8.58
C VAL A 91 -2.07 -31.52 -8.87
N VAL A 92 -3.23 -31.80 -8.28
CA VAL A 92 -4.43 -30.98 -8.46
C VAL A 92 -4.34 -29.71 -7.61
N THR A 93 -4.67 -28.56 -8.20
CA THR A 93 -4.72 -27.28 -7.49
C THR A 93 -5.69 -27.33 -6.31
N THR A 94 -5.19 -26.97 -5.13
CA THR A 94 -5.97 -26.91 -3.89
C THR A 94 -5.94 -25.53 -3.24
N SER A 95 -5.08 -24.63 -3.73
CA SER A 95 -4.97 -23.26 -3.24
C SER A 95 -5.82 -22.32 -4.11
N PRO A 96 -6.81 -21.62 -3.53
CA PRO A 96 -7.71 -20.75 -4.29
C PRO A 96 -7.06 -19.43 -4.73
N GLY A 97 -5.84 -19.12 -4.30
CA GLY A 97 -5.13 -17.89 -4.67
C GLY A 97 -5.07 -16.86 -3.55
N THR A 98 -5.02 -15.57 -3.90
CA THR A 98 -4.58 -14.50 -2.98
C THR A 98 -5.46 -13.26 -3.07
N ILE A 99 -5.69 -12.62 -1.91
CA ILE A 99 -6.31 -11.30 -1.81
C ILE A 99 -5.23 -10.22 -1.80
N GLN A 100 -5.35 -9.26 -2.69
CA GLN A 100 -4.53 -8.05 -2.71
C GLN A 100 -5.34 -6.86 -2.21
N VAL A 101 -4.73 -6.07 -1.32
CA VAL A 101 -5.24 -4.77 -0.89
C VAL A 101 -4.27 -3.70 -1.40
N ARG A 102 -4.72 -2.86 -2.31
CA ARG A 102 -3.91 -1.78 -2.89
C ARG A 102 -4.44 -0.43 -2.42
N THR A 103 -3.79 0.15 -1.43
CA THR A 103 -4.10 1.51 -0.96
C THR A 103 -3.27 2.52 -1.77
N PRO A 104 -3.90 3.49 -2.44
CA PRO A 104 -3.16 4.53 -3.15
C PRO A 104 -2.32 5.34 -2.15
N ALA A 105 -1.15 5.80 -2.60
CA ALA A 105 -0.33 6.71 -1.82
C ALA A 105 -1.12 8.00 -1.56
N ALA A 106 -0.93 8.58 -0.37
CA ALA A 106 -1.48 9.90 -0.08
C ALA A 106 -0.99 10.91 -1.13
N ALA A 107 -1.83 11.90 -1.43
CA ALA A 107 -1.44 12.98 -2.33
C ALA A 107 -0.12 13.60 -1.85
N TRP A 108 0.80 13.81 -2.79
CA TRP A 108 2.12 14.38 -2.52
C TRP A 108 1.98 15.73 -1.79
N ARG A 109 2.32 15.76 -0.51
CA ARG A 109 2.45 16.99 0.27
C ARG A 109 3.91 17.37 0.32
N ARG A 110 4.31 18.42 -0.41
CA ARG A 110 5.52 19.16 -0.01
C ARG A 110 5.22 19.81 1.33
N LYS A 111 5.78 19.28 2.41
CA LYS A 111 6.06 20.13 3.57
C LYS A 111 7.05 21.17 3.06
N ALA A 112 6.63 22.43 2.91
CA ALA A 112 7.63 23.49 2.82
C ALA A 112 8.53 23.31 4.04
N PHE A 113 9.84 23.30 3.83
CA PHE A 113 10.80 23.34 4.91
C PHE A 113 10.33 24.45 5.87
N ASN A 114 10.07 24.14 7.14
CA ASN A 114 9.97 25.15 8.20
C ASN A 114 11.38 25.73 8.50
N GLY A 115 12.27 25.67 7.51
CA GLY A 115 13.71 25.69 7.63
C GLY A 115 14.18 27.11 7.85
N LEU A 116 14.67 27.37 9.05
CA LEU A 116 15.51 28.51 9.33
C LEU A 116 16.62 28.57 8.26
N ALA A 117 16.81 29.74 7.65
CA ALA A 117 17.95 29.98 6.77
C ALA A 117 19.15 30.38 7.63
N GLN A 118 20.27 29.67 7.50
CA GLN A 118 21.52 30.04 8.16
C GLN A 118 22.37 30.88 7.22
N VAL A 119 22.81 32.05 7.70
CA VAL A 119 23.69 32.97 6.97
C VAL A 119 24.96 33.16 7.80
N ILE A 120 26.14 32.99 7.17
CA ILE A 120 27.45 33.26 7.78
C ILE A 120 28.02 34.52 7.13
N ILE A 121 28.38 35.50 7.95
CA ILE A 121 28.91 36.81 7.50
C ILE A 121 30.36 36.92 7.95
N GLN A 122 31.27 37.18 7.00
CA GLN A 122 32.68 37.44 7.26
C GLN A 122 33.02 38.90 6.90
N THR A 123 33.67 39.61 7.82
CA THR A 123 34.02 41.04 7.68
C THR A 123 35.49 41.24 7.33
N THR A 124 35.85 42.40 6.78
CA THR A 124 37.21 42.77 6.35
C THR A 124 38.05 43.49 7.42
N GLN A 125 37.66 43.42 8.70
CA GLN A 125 38.28 44.11 9.85
C GLN A 125 38.04 45.64 9.91
N GLU A 126 37.41 46.21 8.89
CA GLU A 126 36.98 47.61 8.90
C GLU A 126 35.71 47.80 9.76
N PRO A 127 35.61 48.88 10.55
CA PRO A 127 34.40 49.20 11.29
C PRO A 127 33.26 49.62 10.35
N GLY A 128 32.02 49.19 10.66
CA GLY A 128 30.84 49.52 9.83
C GLY A 128 29.54 48.87 10.30
N GLU A 129 28.41 49.23 9.68
CA GLU A 129 27.11 48.60 9.90
C GLU A 129 26.82 47.59 8.78
N ILE A 130 26.41 46.37 9.16
CA ILE A 130 26.00 45.31 8.24
C ILE A 130 24.50 45.11 8.39
N THR A 131 23.75 45.31 7.30
CA THR A 131 22.29 45.14 7.29
C THR A 131 21.92 43.88 6.51
N LEU A 132 21.43 42.85 7.20
CA LEU A 132 20.89 41.63 6.60
C LEU A 132 19.38 41.75 6.48
N THR A 133 18.86 41.63 5.25
CA THR A 133 17.42 41.72 4.96
C THR A 133 16.91 40.40 4.40
N ALA A 134 15.86 39.86 5.01
CA ALA A 134 15.13 38.68 4.52
C ALA A 134 13.73 39.11 4.06
N ALA A 135 13.38 38.81 2.81
CA ALA A 135 12.10 39.17 2.21
C ALA A 135 11.48 37.98 1.47
N ALA A 136 10.14 37.89 1.50
CA ALA A 136 9.37 36.90 0.77
C ALA A 136 7.98 37.46 0.42
N ASN A 137 7.39 36.98 -0.68
CA ASN A 137 6.06 37.42 -1.12
C ASN A 137 5.01 37.18 -0.04
N GLY A 138 4.27 38.23 0.34
CA GLY A 138 3.22 38.16 1.35
C GLY A 138 3.71 38.14 2.81
N LEU A 139 5.02 38.27 3.06
CA LEU A 139 5.59 38.35 4.42
C LEU A 139 6.29 39.69 4.64
N LYS A 140 6.20 40.21 5.87
CA LYS A 140 6.94 41.41 6.27
C LYS A 140 8.43 41.11 6.26
N ALA A 141 9.22 42.00 5.67
CA ALA A 141 10.67 41.86 5.66
C ALA A 141 11.25 41.90 7.09
N GLY A 142 12.15 40.96 7.37
CA GLY A 142 12.96 40.96 8.58
C GLY A 142 14.28 41.66 8.31
N VAL A 143 14.69 42.57 9.20
CA VAL A 143 15.96 43.29 9.08
C VAL A 143 16.77 43.04 10.34
N LEU A 144 18.00 42.57 10.18
CA LEU A 144 18.98 42.42 11.24
C LEU A 144 20.16 43.35 10.97
N LYS A 145 20.45 44.23 11.92
CA LYS A 145 21.61 45.12 11.87
C LYS A 145 22.70 44.61 12.80
N LEU A 146 23.90 44.43 12.28
CA LEU A 146 25.08 44.00 13.02
C LEU A 146 26.13 45.11 12.95
N LYS A 147 26.81 45.37 14.07
CA LYS A 147 27.88 46.37 14.14
C LYS A 147 29.23 45.66 14.07
N ALA A 148 29.98 45.90 13.01
CA ALA A 148 31.38 45.51 12.91
C ALA A 148 32.23 46.54 13.67
N VAL A 149 33.05 46.05 14.59
CA VAL A 149 34.00 46.84 15.36
C VAL A 149 35.43 46.46 14.96
N PRO A 150 36.42 47.35 15.16
CA PRO A 150 37.81 47.02 14.91
C PRO A 150 38.23 45.81 15.75
N ALA A 151 38.83 44.80 15.11
CA ALA A 151 39.31 43.61 15.78
C ALA A 151 40.82 43.46 15.53
N GLY A 152 41.60 43.30 16.59
CA GLY A 152 43.04 43.05 16.47
C GLY A 152 43.34 41.72 15.78
N ALA A 153 44.50 41.62 15.13
CA ALA A 153 44.95 40.38 14.50
C ALA A 153 45.00 39.25 15.55
N ARG A 154 44.47 38.07 15.20
CA ARG A 154 44.55 36.90 16.10
C ARG A 154 46.02 36.50 16.27
N PRO A 155 46.44 36.05 17.48
CA PRO A 155 47.77 35.49 17.68
C PRO A 155 47.99 34.33 16.72
N ALA A 156 49.04 34.39 15.90
CA ALA A 156 49.45 33.25 15.10
C ALA A 156 50.20 32.27 16.02
N VAL A 157 49.65 31.08 16.21
CA VAL A 157 50.41 29.97 16.79
C VAL A 157 51.35 29.47 15.69
N ARG A 158 52.65 29.56 15.94
CA ARG A 158 53.70 29.09 15.04
C ARG A 158 54.07 27.66 15.38
#